data_AF-A0A8H5QZ31-F1
#
_entry.id   AF-A0A8H5QZ31-F1
#
_cell.length_a   1.000
_cell.length_b   1.000
_cell.length_c   1.000
_cell.angle_alpha   90.00
_cell.angle_beta   90.00
_cell.angle_gamma   90.00
#
_symmetry.space_group_name_H-M   'P 1'
#
loop_
_entity.id
_entity.type
_entity.pdbx_description
1 polymer ?
#
loop_
_entity_poly.entity_id
_entity_poly.type
_entity_poly.pdbx_seq_one_letter_code
_entity_poly.pdbx_strand_id
1 'polypeptide(L)'
;MCLRLLDGFVGHCPICGDSQHGIGDCPSFIRMNITQQVRLLVVDRAGLPPLGKHFPWWDYPHRWMNDPFSENKVLSGFPWSESFAKEITWREGGQYVKRLQAVFDKDFDRSLLPVDETTRTINGVYTNLWCPANVRGWVESSASGGQ
;
A
#
# COMPACT_ATOMS: atom_id res chain seq x y z
N MET A 1 3.50 -0.32 -14.39
CA MET A 1 3.54 -0.51 -12.92
C MET A 1 3.19 -1.97 -12.62
N CYS A 2 3.88 -2.65 -11.69
CA CYS A 2 3.62 -4.06 -11.43
C CYS A 2 2.39 -4.29 -10.53
N LEU A 3 1.44 -5.10 -11.01
CA LEU A 3 0.29 -5.63 -10.28
C LEU A 3 0.63 -6.93 -9.56
N ARG A 4 1.64 -7.67 -10.05
CA ARG A 4 2.07 -8.93 -9.47
C ARG A 4 3.03 -8.67 -8.31
N LEU A 5 2.64 -9.14 -7.14
CA LEU A 5 3.51 -9.17 -5.97
C LEU A 5 4.01 -10.60 -5.79
N LEU A 6 5.10 -10.97 -6.47
CA LEU A 6 5.64 -12.34 -6.46
C LEU A 6 5.86 -12.90 -5.04
N ASP A 7 6.09 -12.02 -4.04
CA ASP A 7 6.16 -12.36 -2.61
C ASP A 7 5.28 -11.46 -1.71
N GLY A 8 4.26 -10.81 -2.28
CA GLY A 8 3.47 -9.81 -1.55
C GLY A 8 4.12 -8.40 -1.46
N PHE A 9 5.23 -8.14 -2.16
CA PHE A 9 5.87 -6.81 -2.24
C PHE A 9 6.67 -6.62 -3.55
N VAL A 10 7.03 -5.36 -3.85
CA VAL A 10 8.00 -5.01 -4.91
C VAL A 10 9.41 -5.13 -4.31
N GLY A 11 10.22 -6.08 -4.80
CA GLY A 11 11.56 -6.39 -4.26
C GLY A 11 12.66 -5.36 -4.53
N HIS A 12 12.30 -4.17 -4.99
CA HIS A 12 13.21 -3.04 -5.19
C HIS A 12 12.52 -1.76 -4.72
N CYS A 13 13.31 -0.82 -4.23
CA CYS A 13 12.86 0.51 -3.89
C CYS A 13 12.25 1.18 -5.12
N PRO A 14 10.98 1.61 -5.09
CA PRO A 14 10.31 2.20 -6.24
C PRO A 14 10.84 3.61 -6.57
N ILE A 15 11.64 4.22 -5.70
CA ILE A 15 12.21 5.56 -5.89
C ILE A 15 13.56 5.50 -6.59
N CYS A 16 14.48 4.65 -6.11
CA CYS A 16 15.85 4.58 -6.64
C CYS A 16 16.16 3.29 -7.41
N GLY A 17 15.26 2.30 -7.42
CA GLY A 17 15.45 1.02 -8.09
C GLY A 17 16.37 0.03 -7.37
N ASP A 18 16.90 0.40 -6.21
CA ASP A 18 17.81 -0.45 -5.42
C ASP A 18 17.09 -1.67 -4.83
N SER A 19 17.68 -2.85 -4.90
CA SER A 19 17.17 -4.09 -4.31
C SER A 19 17.62 -4.34 -2.88
N GLN A 20 18.58 -3.55 -2.36
CA GLN A 20 19.12 -3.69 -1.00
C GLN A 20 18.19 -3.15 0.08
N HIS A 21 17.25 -2.26 -0.28
CA HIS A 21 16.38 -1.60 0.68
C HIS A 21 14.96 -1.43 0.16
N GLY A 22 14.00 -1.41 1.09
CA GLY A 22 12.61 -1.10 0.79
C GLY A 22 12.34 0.41 0.79
N ILE A 23 11.13 0.82 0.42
CA ILE A 23 10.73 2.23 0.44
C ILE A 23 10.92 2.91 1.81
N GLY A 24 10.73 2.18 2.90
CA GLY A 24 10.85 2.71 4.27
C GLY A 24 12.25 3.16 4.65
N ASP A 25 13.28 2.52 4.07
CA ASP A 25 14.69 2.82 4.35
C ASP A 25 15.32 3.73 3.28
N CYS A 26 14.53 4.15 2.28
CA CYS A 26 15.04 4.95 1.18
C CYS A 26 15.34 6.39 1.66
N PRO A 27 16.59 6.89 1.54
CA PRO A 27 16.93 8.24 1.98
C PRO A 27 16.11 9.32 1.28
N SER A 28 15.75 9.11 0.02
CA SER A 28 14.89 10.02 -0.73
C SER A 28 13.46 10.05 -0.19
N PHE A 29 12.91 8.90 0.22
CA PHE A 29 11.59 8.82 0.83
C PHE A 29 11.55 9.54 2.18
N ILE A 30 12.56 9.32 3.03
CA ILE A 30 12.65 9.92 4.35
C ILE A 30 12.74 11.45 4.29
N ARG A 31 13.36 11.99 3.23
CA ARG A 31 13.48 13.44 3.00
C ARG A 31 12.23 14.09 2.40
N MET A 32 11.27 13.30 1.90
CA MET A 32 10.01 13.83 1.37
C MET A 32 9.16 14.40 2.51
N ASN A 33 8.42 15.47 2.21
CA ASN A 33 7.39 15.93 3.14
C ASN A 33 6.19 14.96 3.15
N ILE A 34 5.33 15.09 4.17
CA ILE A 34 4.21 14.16 4.37
C ILE A 34 3.25 14.11 3.16
N THR A 35 3.02 15.24 2.48
CA THR A 35 2.19 15.31 1.27
C THR A 35 2.79 14.50 0.12
N GLN A 36 4.10 14.59 -0.08
CA GLN A 36 4.83 13.79 -1.09
C GLN A 36 4.80 12.29 -0.74
N GLN A 37 4.98 11.96 0.54
CA GLN A 37 4.90 10.56 1.01
C GLN A 37 3.50 9.96 0.79
N VAL A 38 2.44 10.70 1.14
CA VAL A 38 1.05 10.28 0.89
C VAL A 38 0.76 10.14 -0.60
N ARG A 39 1.24 11.07 -1.43
CA ARG A 39 1.07 10.98 -2.87
C ARG A 39 1.65 9.66 -3.41
N LEU A 40 2.89 9.36 -3.04
CA LEU A 40 3.60 8.17 -3.51
C LEU A 40 2.96 6.87 -2.98
N LEU A 41 2.61 6.83 -1.70
CA LEU A 41 2.12 5.62 -1.04
C LEU A 41 0.64 5.34 -1.29
N VAL A 42 -0.17 6.39 -1.48
CA VAL A 42 -1.63 6.30 -1.50
C VAL A 42 -2.17 6.69 -2.87
N VAL A 43 -1.95 7.93 -3.30
CA VAL A 43 -2.59 8.49 -4.51
C VAL A 43 -2.12 7.78 -5.77
N ASP A 44 -0.81 7.65 -5.94
CA ASP A 44 -0.21 7.02 -7.12
C ASP A 44 -0.48 5.51 -7.16
N ARG A 45 -0.82 4.94 -6.00
CA ARG A 45 -1.14 3.52 -5.80
C ARG A 45 -2.63 3.25 -5.62
N ALA A 46 -3.51 4.23 -5.85
CA ALA A 46 -4.95 4.02 -5.79
C ALA A 46 -5.39 2.92 -6.78
N GLY A 47 -6.11 1.91 -6.28
CA GLY A 47 -6.53 0.75 -7.07
C GLY A 47 -5.39 -0.20 -7.48
N LEU A 48 -4.23 -0.10 -6.84
CA LEU A 48 -3.04 -0.91 -7.10
C LEU A 48 -2.54 -1.57 -5.81
N PRO A 49 -1.65 -2.58 -5.91
CA PRO A 49 -1.02 -3.14 -4.72
C PRO A 49 -0.27 -2.09 -3.87
N PRO A 50 -0.11 -2.26 -2.56
CA PRO A 50 0.69 -1.34 -1.76
C PRO A 50 2.19 -1.45 -2.09
N LEU A 51 2.98 -0.47 -1.63
CA LEU A 51 4.44 -0.49 -1.74
C LEU A 51 5.07 -0.99 -0.45
N GLY A 52 6.08 -1.86 -0.57
CA GLY A 52 6.76 -2.46 0.57
C GLY A 52 5.99 -3.59 1.23
N LYS A 53 6.73 -4.52 1.85
CA LYS A 53 6.16 -5.63 2.61
C LYS A 53 5.86 -5.15 4.03
N HIS A 54 4.63 -5.33 4.52
CA HIS A 54 4.23 -4.94 5.87
C HIS A 54 4.47 -3.47 6.18
N PHE A 55 4.57 -2.64 5.13
CA PHE A 55 4.82 -1.22 5.29
C PHE A 55 3.48 -0.53 5.60
N PRO A 56 3.35 0.18 6.73
CA PRO A 56 2.08 0.70 7.21
C PRO A 56 1.68 1.98 6.47
N TRP A 57 1.43 1.87 5.16
CA TRP A 57 1.10 3.01 4.32
C TRP A 57 -0.14 3.78 4.81
N TRP A 58 -1.07 3.09 5.48
CA TRP A 58 -2.32 3.65 6.02
C TRP A 58 -2.10 4.62 7.19
N ASP A 59 -0.93 4.61 7.83
CA ASP A 59 -0.59 5.59 8.87
C ASP A 59 -0.27 6.97 8.28
N TYR A 60 0.29 7.02 7.07
CA TYR A 60 0.62 8.28 6.38
C TYR A 60 -0.58 9.16 6.06
N PRO A 61 -1.72 8.68 5.49
CA PRO A 61 -2.89 9.51 5.30
C PRO A 61 -3.48 9.99 6.64
N HIS A 62 -3.42 9.18 7.71
CA HIS A 62 -3.82 9.64 9.05
C HIS A 62 -2.93 10.79 9.55
N ARG A 63 -1.59 10.65 9.45
CA ARG A 63 -0.64 11.72 9.79
C ARG A 63 -0.87 12.98 8.96
N TRP A 64 -1.11 12.80 7.66
CA TRP A 64 -1.36 13.90 6.72
C TRP A 64 -2.65 14.64 7.01
N MET A 65 -3.76 13.96 7.33
CA MET A 65 -5.00 14.65 7.71
C MET A 65 -4.87 15.48 9.00
N ASN A 66 -3.89 15.18 9.84
CA ASN A 66 -3.55 15.98 11.02
C ASN A 66 -2.48 17.06 10.74
N ASP A 67 -1.97 17.14 9.51
CA ASP A 67 -0.98 18.14 9.10
C ASP A 67 -1.67 19.46 8.71
N PRO A 68 -1.20 20.63 9.22
CA PRO A 68 -1.80 21.94 8.92
C PRO A 68 -1.78 22.32 7.43
N PHE A 69 -0.90 21.73 6.63
CA PHE A 69 -0.73 22.01 5.21
C PHE A 69 -1.45 21.00 4.30
N SER A 70 -2.27 20.11 4.86
CA SER A 70 -3.06 19.14 4.08
C SER A 70 -4.19 19.75 3.26
N GLU A 71 -4.47 21.06 3.44
CA GLU A 71 -5.43 21.86 2.65
C GLU A 71 -6.84 21.23 2.57
N ASN A 72 -7.23 20.36 3.49
CA ASN A 72 -8.48 19.59 3.45
C ASN A 72 -8.68 18.78 2.14
N LYS A 73 -7.60 18.36 1.49
CA LYS A 73 -7.68 17.59 0.25
C LYS A 73 -8.24 16.19 0.53
N VAL A 74 -9.25 15.80 -0.25
CA VAL A 74 -9.84 14.46 -0.19
C VAL A 74 -9.03 13.52 -1.07
N LEU A 75 -8.61 12.37 -0.51
CA LEU A 75 -7.96 11.31 -1.27
C LEU A 75 -8.98 10.65 -2.20
N SER A 76 -8.67 10.57 -3.49
CA SER A 76 -9.55 10.03 -4.53
C SER A 76 -9.64 8.51 -4.55
N GLY A 77 -8.77 7.82 -3.82
CA GLY A 77 -8.74 6.37 -3.71
C GLY A 77 -7.56 5.89 -2.88
N PHE A 78 -7.52 4.58 -2.65
CA PHE A 78 -6.53 3.94 -1.79
C PHE A 78 -5.91 2.72 -2.48
N PRO A 79 -4.70 2.32 -2.08
CA PRO A 79 -4.13 1.04 -2.44
C PRO A 79 -5.01 -0.12 -2.01
N TRP A 80 -4.88 -1.25 -2.71
CA TRP A 80 -5.38 -2.52 -2.22
C TRP A 80 -4.75 -2.88 -0.87
N SER A 81 -5.47 -3.66 -0.08
CA SER A 81 -4.92 -4.40 1.05
C SER A 81 -3.88 -5.42 0.56
N GLU A 82 -2.94 -5.79 1.43
CA GLU A 82 -1.97 -6.84 1.11
C GLU A 82 -2.64 -8.19 0.84
N SER A 83 -3.72 -8.50 1.57
CA SER A 83 -4.48 -9.74 1.41
C SER A 83 -5.15 -9.80 0.04
N PHE A 84 -5.80 -8.73 -0.38
CA PHE A 84 -6.42 -8.64 -1.71
C PHE A 84 -5.36 -8.73 -2.81
N ALA A 85 -4.26 -8.00 -2.69
CA ALA A 85 -3.19 -8.05 -3.69
C ALA A 85 -2.53 -9.45 -3.80
N LYS A 86 -2.41 -10.17 -2.68
CA LYS A 86 -1.99 -11.58 -2.66
C LYS A 86 -3.02 -12.47 -3.35
N GLU A 87 -4.31 -12.31 -3.04
CA GLU A 87 -5.38 -13.08 -3.67
C GLU A 87 -5.37 -12.90 -5.19
N ILE A 88 -5.34 -11.65 -5.70
CA ILE A 88 -5.21 -11.35 -7.13
C ILE A 88 -3.97 -11.99 -7.73
N THR A 89 -2.83 -11.95 -7.02
CA THR A 89 -1.57 -12.53 -7.50
C THR A 89 -1.64 -14.05 -7.66
N TRP A 90 -2.33 -14.75 -6.77
CA TRP A 90 -2.43 -16.21 -6.77
C TRP A 90 -3.66 -16.75 -7.49
N ARG A 91 -4.65 -15.90 -7.78
CA ARG A 91 -5.88 -16.27 -8.50
C ARG A 91 -5.55 -16.98 -9.81
N GLU A 92 -6.19 -18.13 -10.02
CA GLU A 92 -5.95 -19.01 -11.17
C GLU A 92 -4.46 -19.38 -11.35
N GLY A 93 -3.74 -19.66 -10.26
CA GLY A 93 -2.30 -19.97 -10.31
C GLY A 93 -1.46 -18.80 -10.86
N GLY A 94 -1.95 -17.56 -10.70
CA GLY A 94 -1.32 -16.34 -11.21
C GLY A 94 -1.53 -16.06 -12.69
N GLN A 95 -2.39 -16.82 -13.38
CA GLN A 95 -2.77 -16.48 -14.76
C GLN A 95 -3.68 -15.25 -14.82
N TYR A 96 -4.53 -15.06 -13.81
CA TYR A 96 -5.39 -13.88 -13.72
C TYR A 96 -4.59 -12.58 -13.69
N VAL A 97 -3.63 -12.44 -12.76
CA VAL A 97 -2.81 -11.22 -12.64
C VAL A 97 -1.95 -10.98 -13.88
N LYS A 98 -1.49 -12.02 -14.58
CA LYS A 98 -0.73 -11.87 -15.83
C LYS A 98 -1.59 -11.26 -16.94
N ARG A 99 -2.82 -11.76 -17.11
CA ARG A 99 -3.77 -11.19 -18.09
C ARG A 99 -4.17 -9.77 -17.70
N LEU A 100 -4.44 -9.55 -16.42
CA LEU A 100 -4.76 -8.23 -15.90
C LEU A 100 -3.62 -7.23 -16.14
N GLN A 101 -2.37 -7.62 -15.88
CA GLN A 101 -1.18 -6.82 -16.16
C GLN A 101 -1.07 -6.48 -17.64
N ALA A 102 -1.26 -7.47 -18.52
CA ALA A 102 -1.18 -7.27 -19.97
C ALA A 102 -2.26 -6.33 -20.51
N VAL A 103 -3.45 -6.29 -19.89
CA VAL A 103 -4.50 -5.32 -20.22
C VAL A 103 -4.15 -3.94 -19.66
N PHE A 104 -3.74 -3.88 -18.39
CA PHE A 104 -3.40 -2.64 -17.72
C PHE A 104 -2.21 -1.91 -18.35
N ASP A 105 -1.18 -2.62 -18.81
CA ASP A 105 0.01 -2.00 -19.42
C ASP A 105 -0.24 -1.38 -20.79
N LYS A 106 -1.43 -1.59 -21.41
CA LYS A 106 -1.77 -0.92 -22.67
C LYS A 106 -2.02 0.57 -22.47
N ASP A 107 -2.90 0.90 -21.53
CA ASP A 107 -3.44 2.26 -21.38
C ASP A 107 -3.34 2.80 -19.94
N PHE A 108 -2.86 1.98 -18.99
CA PHE A 108 -2.84 2.26 -17.56
C PHE A 108 -4.21 2.65 -16.98
N ASP A 109 -5.28 2.13 -17.59
CA ASP A 109 -6.65 2.37 -17.16
C ASP A 109 -6.97 1.62 -15.86
N ARG A 110 -7.06 2.39 -14.77
CA ARG A 110 -7.37 1.88 -13.43
C ARG A 110 -8.82 1.39 -13.30
N SER A 111 -9.74 1.78 -14.19
CA SER A 111 -11.13 1.33 -14.14
C SER A 111 -11.29 -0.16 -14.48
N LEU A 112 -10.29 -0.73 -15.16
CA LEU A 112 -10.23 -2.15 -15.51
C LEU A 112 -9.68 -3.02 -14.36
N LEU A 113 -9.17 -2.40 -13.30
CA LEU A 113 -8.61 -3.10 -12.15
C LEU A 113 -9.71 -3.54 -11.20
N PRO A 114 -9.58 -4.71 -10.56
CA PRO A 114 -10.55 -5.16 -9.59
C PRO A 114 -10.56 -4.22 -8.37
N VAL A 115 -11.75 -4.05 -7.79
CA VAL A 115 -11.95 -3.18 -6.63
C VAL A 115 -11.73 -3.97 -5.35
N ASP A 116 -10.90 -3.44 -4.46
CA ASP A 116 -10.76 -3.94 -3.09
C ASP A 116 -11.75 -3.20 -2.18
N GLU A 117 -12.86 -3.85 -1.83
CA GLU A 117 -13.87 -3.26 -0.94
C GLU A 117 -13.34 -2.99 0.47
N THR A 118 -12.25 -3.63 0.90
CA THR A 118 -11.68 -3.42 2.25
C THR A 118 -11.01 -2.06 2.42
N THR A 119 -10.42 -1.53 1.34
CA THR A 119 -9.71 -0.24 1.35
C THR A 119 -10.37 0.81 0.46
N ARG A 120 -11.49 0.49 -0.20
CA ARG A 120 -12.21 1.38 -1.13
C ARG A 120 -12.49 2.78 -0.58
N THR A 121 -12.76 2.89 0.72
CA THR A 121 -13.08 4.15 1.39
C THR A 121 -12.14 4.40 2.56
N ILE A 122 -12.02 5.67 2.97
CA ILE A 122 -11.23 6.04 4.15
C ILE A 122 -11.73 5.31 5.41
N ASN A 123 -13.05 5.14 5.55
CA ASN A 123 -13.63 4.36 6.64
C ASN A 123 -13.22 2.88 6.56
N GLY A 124 -13.19 2.29 5.36
CA GLY A 124 -12.69 0.94 5.15
C GLY A 124 -11.23 0.79 5.58
N VAL A 125 -10.37 1.73 5.17
CA VAL A 125 -8.97 1.78 5.62
C VAL A 125 -8.88 1.86 7.14
N TYR A 126 -9.64 2.75 7.78
CA TYR A 126 -9.65 2.88 9.23
C TYR A 126 -10.15 1.63 9.96
N THR A 127 -11.27 1.06 9.53
CA THR A 127 -11.87 -0.11 10.20
C THR A 127 -11.01 -1.36 10.02
N ASN A 128 -10.45 -1.58 8.83
CA ASN A 128 -9.80 -2.84 8.48
C ASN A 128 -8.29 -2.84 8.76
N LEU A 129 -7.61 -1.69 8.63
CA LEU A 129 -6.15 -1.60 8.76
C LEU A 129 -5.69 -0.84 10.02
N TRP A 130 -6.48 0.12 10.52
CA TRP A 130 -6.09 0.97 11.65
C TRP A 130 -6.70 0.54 13.00
N CYS A 131 -7.90 -0.04 13.01
CA CYS A 131 -8.66 -0.25 14.25
C CYS A 131 -7.88 -1.10 15.28
N PRO A 132 -7.77 -0.67 16.56
CA PRO A 132 -6.87 -1.25 17.57
C PRO A 132 -7.03 -2.74 17.87
N ALA A 133 -8.17 -3.37 17.50
CA ALA A 133 -8.35 -4.82 17.65
C ALA A 133 -7.32 -5.62 16.81
N ASN A 134 -6.88 -5.08 15.67
CA ASN A 134 -5.86 -5.70 14.82
C ASN A 134 -4.42 -5.26 15.17
N VAL A 135 -4.27 -4.22 15.99
CA VAL A 135 -2.97 -3.66 16.43
C VAL A 135 -2.51 -4.29 17.77
N ARG A 136 -3.43 -4.75 18.62
CA ARG A 136 -3.09 -5.39 19.92
C ARG A 136 -2.24 -6.66 19.79
N GLY A 137 -2.40 -7.44 18.73
CA GLY A 137 -1.57 -8.64 18.50
C GLY A 137 -0.09 -8.35 18.25
N TRP A 138 0.26 -7.13 17.82
CA TRP A 138 1.65 -6.70 17.62
C TRP A 138 2.32 -6.25 18.92
N VAL A 139 1.57 -5.67 19.85
CA VAL A 139 2.10 -5.22 21.15
C VAL A 139 2.40 -6.40 22.07
N GLU A 140 1.60 -7.47 22.02
CA GLU A 140 1.81 -8.66 22.87
C GLU A 140 2.99 -9.53 22.42
N SER A 141 3.35 -9.51 21.13
CA SER A 141 4.48 -10.29 20.60
C SER A 141 5.87 -9.68 20.90
N SER A 142 5.91 -8.44 21.38
CA SER A 142 7.16 -7.73 21.71
C SER A 142 7.47 -7.70 23.21
N ALA A 143 6.60 -8.28 24.05
CA ALA A 143 6.70 -8.23 25.52
C ALA A 143 7.14 -9.55 26.17
N SER A 144 7.41 -10.61 25.41
CA SER A 144 7.79 -11.93 25.93
C SER A 144 9.28 -12.25 25.67
N GLY A 145 10.15 -11.33 26.06
CA GLY A 145 11.60 -11.50 26.01
C GLY A 145 12.28 -10.85 27.21
N GLY A 146 11.93 -11.29 28.42
CA GLY A 146 12.54 -10.76 29.63
C GLY A 146 11.99 -11.40 30.89
N GLN A 147 12.44 -12.62 31.19
CA GLN A 147 12.71 -13.12 32.54
C GLN A 147 13.60 -14.35 32.45
#